data_AF-A0A6A2YKA5-F1
#
_entry.id   AF-A0A6A2YKA5-F1
#
_cell.length_a   1.000
_cell.length_b   1.000
_cell.length_c   1.000
_cell.angle_alpha   90.00
_cell.angle_beta   90.00
_cell.angle_gamma   90.00
#
_symmetry.space_group_name_H-M   'P 1'
#
loop_
_entity.id
_entity.type
_entity.pdbx_description
1 polymer ?
#
loop_
_entity_poly.entity_id
_entity_poly.type
_entity_poly.pdbx_seq_one_letter_code
_entity_poly.pdbx_strand_id
1 'polypeptide(L)'
;MAKLAVYLATFVLVLFIAHASITTVTVNEDGSTWRPSRQSQSRCQEQIREQDHLQDCQKYMEEQCGGGRSRLNRQCSGYLDSCCWQLEKMDNQCRCPGLKHAAMQQMKGQMETEEMQELYEAAEKIMSKCDKEPRRCDFHLATGSEGPNPQLNC
;
A
#
# COMPACT_ATOMS: atom_id res chain seq x y z
N MET A 1 -22.09 45.12 -21.28
CA MET A 1 -22.10 44.51 -19.93
C MET A 1 -22.94 43.23 -19.80
N ALA A 2 -23.92 42.95 -20.68
CA ALA A 2 -24.75 41.73 -20.58
C ALA A 2 -24.02 40.41 -20.92
N LYS A 3 -22.94 40.46 -21.71
CA LYS A 3 -22.20 39.25 -22.13
C LYS A 3 -21.45 38.57 -20.99
N LEU A 4 -20.95 39.34 -20.02
CA LEU A 4 -20.21 38.82 -18.86
C LEU A 4 -21.14 38.09 -17.87
N ALA A 5 -22.41 38.52 -17.76
CA ALA A 5 -23.40 37.87 -16.92
C ALA A 5 -23.76 36.46 -17.41
N VAL A 6 -23.78 36.25 -18.74
CA VAL A 6 -24.07 34.95 -19.35
C VAL A 6 -22.95 33.94 -19.04
N TYR A 7 -21.68 34.36 -19.07
CA TYR A 7 -20.55 33.48 -18.75
C TYR A 7 -20.49 33.10 -17.25
N LEU A 8 -20.85 34.01 -16.36
CA LEU A 8 -20.88 33.71 -14.92
C LEU A 8 -22.00 32.72 -14.58
N ALA A 9 -23.17 32.85 -15.21
CA ALA A 9 -24.30 31.96 -14.99
C ALA A 9 -24.02 30.52 -15.47
N THR A 10 -23.34 30.35 -16.61
CA THR A 10 -22.97 29.02 -17.11
C THR A 10 -21.89 28.35 -16.25
N PHE A 11 -20.94 29.12 -15.71
CA PHE A 11 -19.87 28.56 -14.86
C PHE A 11 -20.40 27.98 -13.55
N VAL A 12 -21.38 28.63 -12.92
CA VAL A 12 -22.01 28.16 -11.68
C VAL A 12 -22.76 26.83 -11.90
N LEU A 13 -23.44 26.67 -13.04
CA LEU A 13 -24.17 25.43 -13.35
C LEU A 13 -23.25 24.22 -13.49
N VAL A 14 -22.06 24.40 -14.10
CA VAL A 14 -21.08 23.31 -14.29
C VAL A 14 -20.47 22.87 -12.95
N LEU A 15 -20.26 23.80 -12.00
CA LEU A 15 -19.72 23.46 -10.68
C LEU A 15 -20.69 22.63 -9.82
N PHE A 16 -22.01 22.83 -9.97
CA PHE A 16 -23.01 22.05 -9.22
C PHE A 16 -23.13 20.60 -9.70
N ILE A 17 -22.89 20.32 -10.99
CA ILE A 17 -22.96 18.95 -11.54
C ILE A 17 -21.76 18.10 -11.10
N ALA A 18 -20.62 18.72 -10.77
CA ALA A 18 -19.42 18.02 -10.30
C ALA A 18 -19.58 17.37 -8.91
N HIS A 19 -20.62 17.75 -8.14
CA HIS A 19 -20.88 17.20 -6.81
C HIS A 19 -21.68 15.88 -6.80
N ALA A 20 -22.12 15.38 -7.96
CA ALA A 20 -22.94 14.16 -8.04
C ALA A 20 -22.11 12.85 -8.14
N SER A 21 -20.79 12.91 -8.37
CA SER A 21 -19.93 11.72 -8.44
C SER A 21 -19.40 11.25 -7.08
N ILE A 22 -20.12 11.54 -6.00
CA ILE A 22 -19.87 10.94 -4.68
C ILE A 22 -20.88 9.79 -4.53
N THR A 23 -20.72 8.75 -5.34
CA THR A 23 -21.23 7.42 -4.98
C THR A 23 -20.46 6.94 -3.77
N THR A 24 -20.98 7.25 -2.58
CA THR A 24 -20.63 6.58 -1.32
C THR A 24 -21.10 5.15 -1.44
N VAL A 25 -20.20 4.28 -1.88
CA VAL A 25 -20.37 2.83 -1.77
C VAL A 25 -20.21 2.49 -0.29
N THR A 26 -21.32 2.51 0.46
CA THR A 26 -21.39 1.93 1.80
C THR A 26 -21.43 0.42 1.66
N VAL A 27 -20.27 -0.19 1.44
CA VAL A 27 -20.10 -1.63 1.70
C VAL A 27 -19.93 -1.76 3.21
N ASN A 28 -21.06 -1.98 3.87
CA ASN A 28 -21.08 -2.74 5.11
C ASN A 28 -20.82 -4.19 4.71
N GLU A 29 -19.64 -4.72 5.04
CA GLU A 29 -19.41 -6.16 5.08
C GLU A 29 -18.22 -6.41 6.03
N ASP A 30 -18.62 -6.80 7.23
CA ASP A 30 -17.91 -7.56 8.24
C ASP A 30 -17.11 -8.72 7.64
N GLY A 31 -15.81 -8.53 7.53
CA GLY A 31 -14.84 -9.57 7.17
C GLY A 31 -13.46 -8.96 7.15
N SER A 32 -12.49 -9.56 7.84
CA SER A 32 -11.16 -9.05 8.18
C SER A 32 -10.24 -8.75 6.99
N THR A 33 -10.62 -7.80 6.14
CA THR A 33 -9.85 -7.32 4.99
C THR A 33 -9.58 -5.84 5.17
N TRP A 34 -8.33 -5.48 5.48
CA TRP A 34 -7.91 -4.09 5.63
C TRP A 34 -8.02 -3.35 4.28
N ARG A 35 -9.17 -2.70 4.02
CA ARG A 35 -9.36 -1.77 2.90
C ARG A 35 -9.39 -0.35 3.43
N PRO A 36 -8.27 0.40 3.37
CA PRO A 36 -8.23 1.78 3.85
C PRO A 36 -9.11 2.67 2.96
N SER A 37 -9.87 3.58 3.58
CA SER A 37 -10.62 4.64 2.89
C SER A 37 -9.69 5.50 2.03
N ARG A 38 -10.21 6.11 0.94
CA ARG A 38 -9.41 6.97 0.04
C ARG A 38 -8.67 8.10 0.79
N GLN A 39 -9.27 8.63 1.85
CA GLN A 39 -8.66 9.68 2.68
C GLN A 39 -7.50 9.14 3.54
N SER A 40 -7.60 7.90 4.04
CA SER A 40 -6.46 7.27 4.72
C SER A 40 -5.34 6.90 3.76
N GLN A 41 -5.67 6.55 2.51
CA GLN A 41 -4.68 6.27 1.48
C GLN A 41 -3.83 7.50 1.14
N SER A 42 -4.45 8.69 1.00
CA SER A 42 -3.70 9.92 0.75
C SER A 42 -2.76 10.28 1.91
N ARG A 43 -3.19 10.06 3.16
CA ARG A 43 -2.33 10.29 4.34
C ARG A 43 -1.13 9.33 4.38
N CYS A 44 -1.34 8.06 4.08
CA CYS A 44 -0.23 7.11 4.04
C CYS A 44 0.76 7.42 2.91
N GLN A 45 0.27 7.88 1.75
CA GLN A 45 1.14 8.33 0.65
C GLN A 45 2.03 9.50 1.06
N GLU A 46 1.54 10.41 1.89
CA GLU A 46 2.34 11.52 2.42
C GLU A 46 3.42 11.01 3.37
N GLN A 47 3.07 10.17 4.35
CA GLN A 47 4.04 9.58 5.28
C GLN A 47 5.10 8.73 4.57
N ILE A 48 4.73 8.02 3.51
CA ILE A 48 5.68 7.27 2.69
C ILE A 48 6.72 8.21 2.07
N ARG A 49 6.30 9.39 1.56
CA ARG A 49 7.24 10.39 1.02
C ARG A 49 8.11 11.00 2.10
N GLU A 50 7.55 11.27 3.28
CA GLU A 50 8.29 11.81 4.42
C GLU A 50 9.36 10.82 4.95
N GLN A 51 9.11 9.52 4.81
CA GLN A 51 10.06 8.45 5.13
C GLN A 51 10.85 7.98 3.90
N ASP A 52 11.15 8.87 2.96
CA ASP A 52 11.98 8.60 1.76
C ASP A 52 11.56 7.34 0.98
N HIS A 53 10.25 7.15 0.81
CA HIS A 53 9.66 5.98 0.15
C HIS A 53 10.04 4.63 0.79
N LEU A 54 10.45 4.63 2.06
CA LEU A 54 10.94 3.45 2.75
C LEU A 54 12.14 2.82 2.05
N GLN A 55 13.07 3.65 1.56
CA GLN A 55 14.21 3.21 0.74
C GLN A 55 15.04 2.11 1.41
N ASP A 56 15.27 2.15 2.72
CA ASP A 56 16.04 1.08 3.38
C ASP A 56 15.26 -0.21 3.54
N CYS A 57 13.92 -0.14 3.60
CA CYS A 57 13.08 -1.33 3.50
C CYS A 57 13.20 -1.94 2.10
N GLN A 58 13.25 -1.12 1.04
CA GLN A 58 13.50 -1.59 -0.33
C GLN A 58 14.87 -2.28 -0.42
N LYS A 59 15.94 -1.68 0.11
CA LYS A 59 17.28 -2.29 0.13
C LYS A 59 17.29 -3.62 0.89
N TYR A 60 16.59 -3.70 2.02
CA TYR A 60 16.45 -4.94 2.78
C TYR A 60 15.72 -6.05 1.98
N MET A 61 14.75 -5.68 1.13
CA MET A 61 14.02 -6.61 0.26
C MET A 61 14.80 -6.98 -1.01
N GLU A 62 15.57 -6.04 -1.59
CA GLU A 62 16.37 -6.25 -2.82
C GLU A 62 17.53 -7.21 -2.60
N GLU A 63 18.16 -7.06 -1.45
CA GLU A 63 19.34 -7.83 -1.12
C GLU A 63 18.94 -9.24 -0.67
N GLN A 64 19.83 -10.22 -0.89
CA GLN A 64 19.73 -11.59 -0.35
C GLN A 64 19.72 -11.65 1.19
N CYS A 65 19.29 -10.60 1.88
CA CYS A 65 18.94 -10.51 3.30
C CYS A 65 17.78 -11.43 3.69
N GLY A 66 17.02 -11.92 2.70
CA GLY A 66 16.08 -13.04 2.85
C GLY A 66 16.74 -14.44 2.83
N GLY A 67 18.00 -14.55 2.36
CA GLY A 67 18.68 -15.81 2.05
C GLY A 67 20.14 -15.90 2.53
N GLY A 68 20.34 -16.02 3.85
CA GLY A 68 21.39 -16.87 4.46
C GLY A 68 22.89 -16.70 4.12
N ARG A 69 23.36 -15.64 3.44
CA ARG A 69 24.81 -15.47 3.14
C ARG A 69 25.50 -14.56 4.16
N SER A 70 26.33 -15.14 5.04
CA SER A 70 26.91 -14.50 6.24
C SER A 70 27.71 -13.20 6.06
N ARG A 71 28.23 -12.86 4.87
CA ARG A 71 28.93 -11.57 4.66
C ARG A 71 27.99 -10.40 4.41
N LEU A 72 26.79 -10.67 3.88
CA LEU A 72 25.76 -9.66 3.66
C LEU A 72 24.99 -9.33 4.95
N ASN A 73 25.07 -10.22 5.96
CA ASN A 73 24.29 -10.10 7.20
C ASN A 73 24.51 -8.76 7.95
N ARG A 74 25.76 -8.25 8.00
CA ARG A 74 26.03 -6.98 8.70
C ARG A 74 25.42 -5.77 7.98
N GLN A 75 25.42 -5.78 6.65
CA GLN A 75 24.84 -4.73 5.83
C GLN A 75 23.30 -4.82 5.85
N CYS A 76 22.76 -6.03 5.72
CA CYS A 76 21.34 -6.35 5.89
C CYS A 76 20.78 -5.89 7.24
N SER A 77 21.53 -6.10 8.33
CA SER A 77 21.13 -5.62 9.66
C SER A 77 21.02 -4.10 9.69
N GLY A 78 21.97 -3.38 9.09
CA GLY A 78 21.92 -1.92 9.03
C GLY A 78 20.73 -1.38 8.24
N TYR A 79 20.39 -1.99 7.11
CA TYR A 79 19.18 -1.62 6.36
C TYR A 79 17.91 -1.97 7.11
N LEU A 80 17.88 -3.11 7.82
CA LEU A 80 16.74 -3.49 8.64
C LEU A 80 16.53 -2.49 9.78
N ASP A 81 17.57 -2.10 10.50
CA ASP A 81 17.48 -1.13 11.61
C ASP A 81 16.93 0.22 11.11
N SER A 82 17.47 0.73 10.01
CA SER A 82 16.98 1.97 9.36
C SER A 82 15.55 1.83 8.83
N CYS A 83 15.18 0.66 8.30
CA CYS A 83 13.82 0.37 7.88
C CYS A 83 12.85 0.36 9.07
N CYS A 84 13.22 -0.27 10.19
CA CYS A 84 12.41 -0.29 11.40
C CYS A 84 12.20 1.12 11.97
N TRP A 85 13.21 1.98 11.88
CA TRP A 85 13.10 3.39 12.28
C TRP A 85 12.15 4.19 11.37
N GLN A 86 12.20 3.96 10.05
CA GLN A 86 11.25 4.59 9.13
C GLN A 86 9.81 4.15 9.44
N LEU A 87 9.59 2.85 9.68
CA LEU A 87 8.28 2.32 10.05
C LEU A 87 7.78 2.86 11.40
N GLU A 88 8.68 3.06 12.37
CA GLU A 88 8.33 3.63 13.66
C GLU A 88 7.70 5.02 13.56
N LYS A 89 8.19 5.83 12.61
CA LYS A 89 7.69 7.18 12.33
C LYS A 89 6.38 7.23 11.57
N MET A 90 5.94 6.09 11.03
CA MET A 90 4.65 5.99 10.37
C MET A 90 3.58 5.58 11.36
N ASP A 91 2.36 6.05 11.09
CA ASP A 91 1.18 5.56 11.78
C ASP A 91 1.05 4.05 11.55
N ASN A 92 0.56 3.33 12.57
CA ASN A 92 0.32 1.87 12.49
C ASN A 92 -0.50 1.50 11.23
N GLN A 93 -1.47 2.32 10.88
CA GLN A 93 -2.34 2.15 9.70
C GLN A 93 -1.63 2.35 8.35
N CYS A 94 -0.46 2.98 8.33
CA CYS A 94 0.30 3.32 7.13
C CYS A 94 1.55 2.46 6.91
N ARG A 95 1.99 1.69 7.92
CA ARG A 95 3.15 0.79 7.82
C ARG A 95 2.96 -0.29 6.74
N CYS A 96 1.85 -1.04 6.76
CA CYS A 96 1.59 -2.05 5.73
C CYS A 96 1.38 -1.46 4.33
N PRO A 97 0.54 -0.43 4.13
CA PRO A 97 0.44 0.25 2.83
C PRO A 97 1.79 0.80 2.33
N GLY A 98 2.64 1.28 3.24
CA GLY A 98 3.99 1.73 2.95
C GLY A 98 4.88 0.61 2.46
N LEU A 99 4.96 -0.49 3.21
CA LEU A 99 5.74 -1.67 2.81
C LEU A 99 5.27 -2.26 1.49
N LYS A 100 3.95 -2.32 1.26
CA LYS A 100 3.38 -2.73 -0.04
C LYS A 100 3.85 -1.83 -1.17
N HIS A 101 3.87 -0.52 -0.94
CA HIS A 101 4.33 0.45 -1.93
C HIS A 101 5.83 0.30 -2.22
N ALA A 102 6.65 0.12 -1.18
CA ALA A 102 8.09 -0.12 -1.29
C ALA A 102 8.38 -1.38 -2.11
N ALA A 103 7.68 -2.47 -1.82
CA ALA A 103 7.77 -3.73 -2.58
C ALA A 103 7.38 -3.53 -4.06
N MET A 104 6.22 -2.92 -4.32
CA MET A 104 5.77 -2.65 -5.70
C MET A 104 6.73 -1.75 -6.49
N GLN A 105 7.44 -0.84 -5.83
CA GLN A 105 8.37 0.07 -6.48
C GLN A 105 9.61 -0.65 -7.05
N GLN A 106 9.96 -1.81 -6.49
CA GLN A 106 11.01 -2.68 -7.02
C GLN A 106 10.55 -3.48 -8.25
N MET A 107 9.24 -3.63 -8.44
CA MET A 107 8.65 -4.36 -9.56
C MET A 107 8.53 -3.51 -10.85
N LYS A 108 9.45 -2.57 -11.11
CA LYS A 108 9.47 -1.78 -12.35
C LYS A 108 9.84 -2.65 -13.57
N GLY A 109 8.96 -3.56 -13.97
CA GLY A 109 9.14 -4.51 -15.08
C GLY A 109 8.01 -5.55 -15.15
N GLN A 110 8.05 -6.43 -16.16
CA GLN A 110 7.25 -7.65 -16.17
C GLN A 110 7.93 -8.67 -15.24
N MET A 111 7.70 -8.55 -13.94
CA MET A 111 8.11 -9.56 -12.96
C MET A 111 7.15 -10.75 -13.03
N GLU A 112 7.66 -11.96 -12.83
CA GLU A 112 6.79 -13.13 -12.73
C GLU A 112 6.01 -13.13 -11.40
N THR A 113 4.89 -13.86 -11.37
CA THR A 113 4.03 -13.95 -10.18
C THR A 113 4.78 -14.54 -8.97
N GLU A 114 5.73 -15.44 -9.21
CA GLU A 114 6.56 -16.07 -8.16
C GLU A 114 7.52 -15.04 -7.53
N GLU A 115 8.24 -14.26 -8.34
CA GLU A 115 9.14 -13.20 -7.86
C GLU A 115 8.36 -12.11 -7.08
N MET A 116 7.13 -11.83 -7.52
CA MET A 116 6.23 -10.93 -6.83
C MET A 116 5.89 -11.44 -5.43
N GLN A 117 5.64 -12.75 -5.28
CA GLN A 117 5.31 -13.37 -4.00
C GLN A 117 6.51 -13.36 -3.04
N GLU A 118 7.71 -13.70 -3.52
CA GLU A 118 8.93 -13.65 -2.70
C GLU A 118 9.18 -12.26 -2.12
N LEU A 119 8.91 -11.21 -2.89
CA LEU A 119 9.06 -9.83 -2.45
C LEU A 119 8.06 -9.45 -1.35
N TYR A 120 6.81 -9.90 -1.46
CA TYR A 120 5.81 -9.69 -0.40
C TYR A 120 6.14 -10.47 0.87
N GLU A 121 6.64 -11.70 0.74
CA GLU A 121 7.12 -12.48 1.89
C GLU A 121 8.30 -11.79 2.60
N ALA A 122 9.20 -11.16 1.84
CA ALA A 122 10.27 -10.35 2.41
C ALA A 122 9.71 -9.13 3.16
N ALA A 123 8.72 -8.45 2.59
CA ALA A 123 8.04 -7.32 3.22
C ALA A 123 7.33 -7.71 4.53
N GLU A 124 6.67 -8.88 4.58
CA GLU A 124 6.03 -9.39 5.79
C GLU A 124 7.04 -9.71 6.91
N LYS A 125 8.19 -10.30 6.54
CA LYS A 125 9.26 -10.59 7.49
C LYS A 125 9.76 -9.33 8.19
N ILE A 126 9.80 -8.18 7.51
CA ILE A 126 10.21 -6.90 8.11
C ILE A 126 9.35 -6.56 9.34
N MET A 127 8.01 -6.64 9.23
CA MET A 127 7.13 -6.29 10.36
C MET A 127 7.37 -7.17 11.58
N SER A 128 7.58 -8.47 11.35
CA SER A 128 7.89 -9.41 12.44
C SER A 128 9.23 -9.09 13.11
N LYS A 129 10.25 -8.72 12.33
CA LYS A 129 11.59 -8.41 12.84
C LYS A 129 11.69 -7.05 13.51
N CYS A 130 10.93 -6.07 13.05
CA CYS A 130 10.91 -4.72 13.63
C CYS A 130 10.06 -4.62 14.90
N ASP A 131 9.32 -5.69 15.25
CA ASP A 131 8.41 -5.72 16.40
C ASP A 131 7.41 -4.55 16.44
N LYS A 132 6.96 -4.08 15.27
CA LYS A 132 6.00 -2.97 15.13
C LYS A 132 4.58 -3.48 14.91
N GLU A 133 3.60 -2.65 15.24
CA GLU A 133 2.19 -2.93 14.93
C GLU A 133 1.79 -2.38 13.57
N PRO A 134 0.97 -3.10 12.77
CA PRO A 134 0.54 -4.48 13.01
C PRO A 134 1.69 -5.48 12.82
N ARG A 135 1.70 -6.59 13.56
CA ARG A 135 2.81 -7.57 13.52
C ARG A 135 2.96 -8.31 12.18
N ARG A 136 1.89 -8.35 11.39
CA ARG A 136 1.82 -8.96 10.06
C ARG A 136 1.03 -8.06 9.13
N CYS A 137 1.34 -8.14 7.84
CA CYS A 137 0.61 -7.45 6.79
C CYS A 137 0.09 -8.51 5.81
N ASP A 138 -1.22 -8.60 5.61
CA ASP A 138 -1.76 -9.53 4.61
C ASP A 138 -1.73 -8.87 3.23
N PHE A 139 -0.64 -9.11 2.49
CA PHE A 139 -0.53 -8.66 1.11
C PHE A 139 -1.19 -9.67 0.18
N HIS A 140 -2.51 -9.85 0.30
CA HIS A 140 -3.24 -10.59 -0.72
C HIS A 140 -3.05 -9.86 -2.06
N LEU A 141 -2.24 -10.48 -2.92
CA LEU A 141 -2.38 -10.32 -4.36
C LEU A 141 -3.84 -10.61 -4.65
N ALA A 142 -4.57 -9.64 -5.16
CA ALA A 142 -5.86 -9.93 -5.74
C ALA A 142 -5.59 -10.79 -6.98
N THR A 143 -5.36 -12.08 -6.78
CA THR A 143 -5.61 -13.09 -7.79
C THR A 143 -7.10 -12.97 -8.08
N GLY A 144 -7.43 -12.29 -9.16
CA GLY A 144 -8.75 -12.40 -9.75
C GLY A 144 -8.93 -13.85 -10.15
N SER A 145 -9.58 -14.64 -9.30
CA SER A 145 -10.04 -15.98 -9.63
C SER A 145 -11.11 -16.40 -8.61
N GLU A 146 -12.31 -16.60 -9.15
CA GLU A 146 -13.45 -17.32 -8.57
C GLU A 146 -14.26 -16.60 -7.49
N GLY A 147 -15.33 -15.93 -7.96
CA GLY A 147 -16.54 -15.81 -7.15
C GLY A 147 -17.06 -17.21 -6.78
N PRO A 148 -17.73 -17.36 -5.63
CA PRO A 148 -18.26 -18.64 -5.20
C PRO A 148 -19.30 -19.13 -6.21
N ASN A 149 -18.97 -20.22 -6.89
CA ASN A 149 -19.93 -21.05 -7.62
C ASN A 149 -20.90 -21.65 -6.58
N PRO A 150 -22.21 -21.36 -6.63
CA PRO A 150 -23.17 -21.94 -5.70
C PRO A 150 -23.57 -23.31 -6.22
N GLN A 151 -22.74 -24.31 -5.95
CA GLN A 151 -23.15 -25.72 -6.02
C GLN A 151 -22.47 -26.47 -4.88
N LEU A 152 -23.21 -26.68 -3.79
CA LEU A 152 -23.26 -28.03 -3.22
C LEU A 152 -24.55 -28.22 -2.40
N ASN A 153 -25.34 -29.15 -2.92
CA ASN A 153 -26.51 -29.75 -2.31
C ASN A 153 -26.19 -30.40 -0.95
N CYS A 154 -27.12 -30.24 -0.01
CA CYS A 154 -27.50 -31.22 1.01
C CYS A 154 -29.01 -31.14 1.18
#